data_AF-A0A1X0RZG4-F1
#
_entry.id   AF-A0A1X0RZG4-F1
#
_cell.length_a   1.000
_cell.length_b   1.000
_cell.length_c   1.000
_cell.angle_alpha   90.00
_cell.angle_beta   90.00
_cell.angle_gamma   90.00
#
_symmetry.space_group_name_H-M   'P 1'
#
loop_
_entity.id
_entity.type
_entity.pdbx_description
1 polymer ?
#
loop_
_entity_poly.entity_id
_entity_poly.type
_entity_poly.pdbx_seq_one_letter_code
_entity_poly.pdbx_strand_id
1 'polypeptide(L)'
;MNRTQLPVLDQLQANGLVDEVILFDHERYPRFWDVAIDAGQYAWKTGIVNDARVRYGGILVWLDAGNQVTTEFILNIPNIITQDYQGFWSPKSTSYMGKWTHPGMFKFFKANIKEYKYKSNCNGAAIGFDTTNSTIVNDIILPWFECGLQKDCIAPPGSSRANHRQDQAVLTYLAYAHGHQCTEHIHNFNLQTHRDVACRSTLMELDLQNKLHHPSAIDSPKWERANTIELYNHPEWKYPEDQVPVNIRKPSIPL
;
A
#
# COMPACT_ATOMS: atom_id res chain seq x y z
N MET A 1 -4.76 -2.19 27.55
CA MET A 1 -4.57 -1.23 26.45
C MET A 1 -4.54 -2.06 25.18
N ASN A 2 -5.53 -1.95 24.29
CA ASN A 2 -5.53 -2.71 23.04
C ASN A 2 -4.54 -2.01 22.09
N ARG A 3 -3.30 -2.51 22.06
CA ARG A 3 -2.15 -1.84 21.42
C ARG A 3 -2.00 -2.20 19.95
N THR A 4 -2.86 -3.08 19.45
CA THR A 4 -2.78 -3.64 18.11
C THR A 4 -4.15 -3.54 17.44
N GLN A 5 -4.15 -3.52 16.11
CA GLN A 5 -5.39 -3.64 15.32
C GLN A 5 -5.84 -5.10 15.19
N LEU A 6 -5.09 -6.06 15.76
CA LEU A 6 -5.34 -7.49 15.58
C LEU A 6 -6.75 -7.89 15.99
N PRO A 7 -7.32 -7.48 17.14
CA PRO A 7 -8.68 -7.88 17.48
C PRO A 7 -9.75 -7.37 16.50
N VAL A 8 -9.52 -6.20 15.88
CA VAL A 8 -10.41 -5.69 14.83
C VAL A 8 -10.28 -6.54 13.57
N LEU A 9 -9.07 -6.93 13.18
CA LEU A 9 -8.84 -7.81 12.03
C LEU A 9 -9.41 -9.22 12.25
N ASP A 10 -9.22 -9.78 13.45
CA ASP A 10 -9.75 -11.09 13.84
C ASP A 10 -11.27 -11.13 13.73
N GLN A 11 -11.94 -10.06 14.19
CA GLN A 11 -13.41 -10.00 14.11
C GLN A 11 -13.89 -9.83 12.66
N LEU A 12 -13.19 -9.05 11.83
CA LEU A 12 -13.51 -8.95 10.39
C LEU A 12 -13.43 -10.32 9.71
N GLN A 13 -12.39 -11.11 10.02
CA GLN A 13 -12.24 -12.46 9.49
C GLN A 13 -13.32 -13.42 10.03
N ALA A 14 -13.58 -13.40 11.34
CA ALA A 14 -14.59 -14.25 11.97
C ALA A 14 -16.02 -14.02 11.46
N ASN A 15 -16.30 -12.82 10.93
CA ASN A 15 -17.59 -12.46 10.34
C ASN A 15 -17.58 -12.52 8.80
N GLY A 16 -16.54 -13.09 8.18
CA GLY A 16 -16.48 -13.31 6.73
C GLY A 16 -16.34 -12.03 5.90
N LEU A 17 -15.82 -10.95 6.48
CA LEU A 17 -15.55 -9.69 5.78
C LEU A 17 -14.14 -9.63 5.19
N VAL A 18 -13.25 -10.51 5.65
CA VAL A 18 -11.88 -10.70 5.18
C VAL A 18 -11.62 -12.19 5.08
N ASP A 19 -11.10 -12.66 3.94
CA ASP A 19 -10.76 -14.08 3.75
C ASP A 19 -9.50 -14.47 4.53
N GLU A 20 -8.44 -13.65 4.43
CA GLU A 20 -7.14 -13.94 5.04
C GLU A 20 -6.48 -12.67 5.60
N VAL A 21 -5.89 -12.79 6.79
CA VAL A 21 -5.03 -11.78 7.40
C VAL A 21 -3.60 -12.29 7.39
N ILE A 22 -2.71 -11.54 6.74
CA ILE A 22 -1.29 -11.91 6.59
C ILE A 22 -0.44 -10.89 7.31
N LEU A 23 0.37 -11.34 8.26
CA LEU A 23 1.34 -10.48 8.92
C LEU A 23 2.51 -10.18 7.97
N PHE A 24 2.91 -8.91 7.92
CA PHE A 24 4.06 -8.49 7.13
C PHE A 24 5.34 -8.60 7.95
N ASP A 25 6.26 -9.45 7.49
CA ASP A 25 7.58 -9.64 8.11
C ASP A 25 8.51 -8.48 7.75
N HIS A 26 8.55 -7.47 8.61
CA HIS A 26 9.42 -6.31 8.43
C HIS A 26 10.91 -6.64 8.49
N GLU A 27 11.32 -7.73 9.16
CA GLU A 27 12.73 -8.06 9.36
C GLU A 27 13.38 -8.65 8.11
N ARG A 28 12.56 -9.20 7.21
CA ARG A 28 13.00 -9.72 5.91
C ARG A 28 13.44 -8.64 4.92
N TYR A 29 13.21 -7.37 5.26
CA TYR A 29 13.37 -6.24 4.34
C TYR A 29 14.28 -5.14 4.92
N PRO A 30 14.78 -4.21 4.07
CA PRO A 30 15.65 -3.16 4.54
C PRO A 30 15.04 -2.35 5.69
N ARG A 31 15.86 -1.97 6.68
CA ARG A 31 15.42 -1.24 7.88
C ARG A 31 14.58 0.02 7.58
N PHE A 32 14.81 0.70 6.45
CA PHE A 32 14.04 1.89 6.09
C PHE A 32 12.58 1.60 5.69
N TRP A 33 12.17 0.33 5.60
CA TRP A 33 10.79 -0.10 5.41
C TRP A 33 9.98 -0.10 6.71
N ASP A 34 10.63 0.09 7.87
CA ASP A 34 9.92 0.20 9.14
C ASP A 34 8.95 1.39 9.08
N VAL A 35 7.65 1.11 9.22
CA VAL A 35 6.58 2.11 9.18
C VAL A 35 6.73 3.19 10.26
N ALA A 36 7.48 2.91 11.33
CA ALA A 36 7.80 3.89 12.34
C ALA A 36 8.89 4.89 11.91
N ILE A 37 9.63 4.60 10.84
CA ILE A 37 10.66 5.45 10.25
C ILE A 37 10.13 6.01 8.93
N ASP A 38 9.74 7.29 8.90
CA ASP A 38 9.24 7.96 7.69
C ASP A 38 8.12 7.18 6.96
N ALA A 39 7.22 6.53 7.69
CA ALA A 39 6.16 5.66 7.14
C ALA A 39 6.69 4.48 6.29
N GLY A 40 7.94 4.06 6.53
CA GLY A 40 8.62 3.02 5.76
C GLY A 40 8.93 3.44 4.32
N GLN A 41 8.86 4.75 4.03
CA GLN A 41 8.90 5.32 2.69
C GLN A 41 7.91 4.64 1.72
N TYR A 42 6.84 4.01 2.23
CA TYR A 42 5.88 3.19 1.47
C TYR A 42 6.49 2.05 0.65
N ALA A 43 7.79 1.74 0.83
CA ALA A 43 8.51 0.75 0.06
C ALA A 43 8.00 -0.67 0.32
N TRP A 44 7.47 -0.92 1.53
CA TRP A 44 6.84 -2.18 1.94
C TRP A 44 5.72 -2.63 1.00
N LYS A 45 5.00 -1.70 0.34
CA LYS A 45 3.95 -2.04 -0.63
C LYS A 45 4.49 -2.87 -1.78
N THR A 46 5.69 -2.53 -2.26
CA THR A 46 6.35 -3.22 -3.37
C THR A 46 6.65 -4.68 -3.03
N GLY A 47 7.07 -4.94 -1.78
CA GLY A 47 7.34 -6.28 -1.28
C GLY A 47 6.06 -7.09 -1.09
N ILE A 48 5.00 -6.49 -0.53
CA ILE A 48 3.72 -7.18 -0.35
C ILE A 48 3.14 -7.59 -1.70
N VAL A 49 3.15 -6.71 -2.71
CA VAL A 49 2.68 -7.04 -4.05
C VAL A 49 3.51 -8.16 -4.67
N ASN A 50 4.84 -8.11 -4.53
CA ASN A 50 5.71 -9.16 -5.04
C ASN A 50 5.45 -10.52 -4.34
N ASP A 51 5.23 -10.52 -3.03
CA ASP A 51 4.93 -11.74 -2.27
C ASP A 51 3.57 -12.32 -2.65
N ALA A 52 2.55 -11.46 -2.74
CA ALA A 52 1.20 -11.87 -3.09
C ALA A 52 1.13 -12.45 -4.51
N ARG A 53 1.86 -11.91 -5.50
CA ARG A 53 1.91 -12.52 -6.84
C ARG A 53 2.54 -13.91 -6.84
N VAL A 54 3.54 -14.18 -5.99
CA VAL A 54 4.20 -15.48 -5.90
C VAL A 54 3.29 -16.48 -5.19
N ARG A 55 2.58 -16.01 -4.17
CA ARG A 55 1.70 -16.85 -3.35
C ARG A 55 0.41 -17.23 -4.06
N TYR A 56 -0.25 -16.28 -4.71
CA TYR A 56 -1.61 -16.46 -5.25
C TYR A 56 -1.68 -16.43 -6.78
N GLY A 57 -0.81 -15.66 -7.45
CA GLY A 57 -0.91 -15.43 -8.90
C GLY A 57 -2.23 -14.74 -9.31
N GLY A 58 -2.60 -14.89 -10.58
CA GLY A 58 -3.87 -14.37 -11.12
C GLY A 58 -3.95 -12.84 -11.21
N ILE A 59 -5.15 -12.30 -11.03
CA ILE A 59 -5.38 -10.85 -10.98
C ILE A 59 -5.17 -10.35 -9.55
N LEU A 60 -4.23 -9.42 -9.40
CA LEU A 60 -3.86 -8.83 -8.13
C LEU A 60 -4.27 -7.36 -8.10
N VAL A 61 -5.03 -6.97 -7.09
CA VAL A 61 -5.44 -5.58 -6.88
C VAL A 61 -4.99 -5.11 -5.50
N TRP A 62 -4.14 -4.09 -5.46
CA TRP A 62 -3.78 -3.36 -4.25
C TRP A 62 -4.77 -2.23 -4.01
N LEU A 63 -5.28 -2.12 -2.78
CA LEU A 63 -6.07 -0.99 -2.30
C LEU A 63 -5.55 -0.54 -0.94
N ASP A 64 -5.28 0.77 -0.79
CA ASP A 64 -4.98 1.34 0.53
C ASP A 64 -6.22 1.22 1.44
N ALA A 65 -6.02 1.08 2.76
CA ALA A 65 -7.10 0.91 3.75
C ALA A 65 -8.15 2.04 3.77
N GLY A 66 -7.85 3.21 3.20
CA GLY A 66 -8.81 4.30 3.02
C GLY A 66 -9.67 4.20 1.75
N ASN A 67 -9.59 3.10 0.99
CA ASN A 67 -10.37 2.91 -0.24
C ASN A 67 -11.70 2.22 0.08
N GLN A 68 -12.74 2.58 -0.67
CA GLN A 68 -14.04 1.91 -0.62
C GLN A 68 -14.44 1.47 -2.02
N VAL A 69 -14.70 0.18 -2.15
CA VAL A 69 -15.12 -0.47 -3.39
C VAL A 69 -16.63 -0.69 -3.41
N THR A 70 -17.16 -0.84 -4.60
CA THR A 70 -18.54 -1.26 -4.86
C THR A 70 -18.55 -2.70 -5.37
N THR A 71 -19.70 -3.37 -5.32
CA THR A 71 -19.89 -4.67 -5.97
C THR A 71 -19.54 -4.59 -7.46
N GLU A 72 -19.94 -3.52 -8.13
CA GLU A 72 -19.66 -3.29 -9.54
C GLU A 72 -18.15 -3.21 -9.82
N PHE A 73 -17.38 -2.52 -8.97
CA PHE A 73 -15.92 -2.51 -9.09
C PHE A 73 -15.34 -3.93 -9.00
N ILE A 74 -15.74 -4.69 -7.98
CA ILE A 74 -15.21 -6.05 -7.73
C ILE A 74 -15.50 -6.99 -8.92
N LEU A 75 -16.71 -6.92 -9.49
CA LEU A 75 -17.09 -7.77 -10.61
C LEU A 75 -16.35 -7.42 -11.91
N ASN A 76 -16.02 -6.15 -12.14
CA ASN A 76 -15.47 -5.70 -13.41
C ASN A 76 -13.94 -5.55 -13.42
N ILE A 77 -13.30 -5.35 -12.26
CA ILE A 77 -11.86 -5.04 -12.21
C ILE A 77 -10.96 -6.09 -12.90
N PRO A 78 -11.25 -7.40 -12.88
CA PRO A 78 -10.45 -8.37 -13.64
C PRO A 78 -10.48 -8.12 -15.16
N ASN A 79 -11.65 -7.80 -15.72
CA ASN A 79 -11.79 -7.51 -17.14
C ASN A 79 -11.15 -6.17 -17.51
N ILE A 80 -11.31 -5.15 -16.65
CA ILE A 80 -10.65 -3.86 -16.84
C ILE A 80 -9.13 -4.04 -16.92
N ILE A 81 -8.54 -4.78 -15.97
CA ILE A 81 -7.09 -5.02 -15.95
C ILE A 81 -6.65 -5.77 -17.21
N THR A 82 -7.31 -6.87 -17.56
CA THR A 82 -6.84 -7.78 -18.62
C THR A 82 -7.15 -7.28 -20.03
N GLN A 83 -8.37 -6.79 -20.26
CA GLN A 83 -8.86 -6.42 -21.60
C GLN A 83 -8.58 -4.96 -21.93
N ASP A 84 -8.90 -4.05 -21.01
CA ASP A 84 -8.87 -2.60 -21.29
C ASP A 84 -7.49 -1.99 -21.02
N TYR A 85 -6.74 -2.56 -20.06
CA TYR A 85 -5.49 -2.01 -19.55
C TYR A 85 -4.26 -2.89 -19.80
N GLN A 86 -4.41 -3.96 -20.58
CA GLN A 86 -3.31 -4.82 -21.05
C GLN A 86 -2.45 -5.38 -19.91
N GLY A 87 -3.07 -5.64 -18.76
CA GLY A 87 -2.46 -6.26 -17.59
C GLY A 87 -1.94 -5.29 -16.52
N PHE A 88 -1.93 -3.97 -16.74
CA PHE A 88 -1.60 -2.99 -15.69
C PHE A 88 -2.61 -1.85 -15.63
N TRP A 89 -3.28 -1.72 -14.49
CA TRP A 89 -4.28 -0.70 -14.26
C TRP A 89 -3.91 0.19 -13.08
N SER A 90 -4.09 1.48 -13.25
CA SER A 90 -4.17 2.44 -12.17
C SER A 90 -4.91 3.68 -12.66
N PRO A 91 -5.87 4.24 -11.89
CA PRO A 91 -6.45 5.52 -12.22
C PRO A 91 -5.40 6.63 -12.07
N LYS A 92 -5.67 7.81 -12.63
CA LYS A 92 -4.82 8.98 -12.44
C LYS A 92 -4.95 9.55 -11.04
N SER A 93 -3.85 10.03 -10.48
CA SER A 93 -3.85 10.90 -9.31
C SER A 93 -3.66 12.37 -9.70
N THR A 94 -3.63 13.26 -8.71
CA THR A 94 -3.47 14.70 -8.96
C THR A 94 -2.09 15.05 -9.54
N SER A 95 -2.08 16.06 -10.41
CA SER A 95 -0.86 16.64 -11.02
C SER A 95 -0.04 15.64 -11.88
N TYR A 96 1.21 16.00 -12.17
CA TYR A 96 2.10 15.30 -13.11
C TYR A 96 3.38 14.83 -12.43
N MET A 97 4.11 13.92 -13.07
CA MET A 97 5.36 13.39 -12.53
C MET A 97 6.38 14.48 -12.21
N GLY A 98 6.44 15.56 -13.00
CA GLY A 98 7.38 16.66 -12.76
C GLY A 98 7.21 17.36 -11.42
N LYS A 99 6.04 17.26 -10.78
CA LYS A 99 5.77 17.80 -9.44
C LYS A 99 6.07 16.79 -8.33
N TRP A 100 5.82 15.50 -8.60
CA TRP A 100 5.74 14.45 -7.58
C TRP A 100 6.78 13.34 -7.72
N THR A 101 7.74 13.49 -8.63
CA THR A 101 8.87 12.58 -8.82
C THR A 101 10.18 13.34 -8.66
N HIS A 102 10.96 12.97 -7.65
CA HIS A 102 12.24 13.60 -7.37
C HIS A 102 13.25 13.30 -8.50
N PRO A 103 14.08 14.26 -8.94
CA PRO A 103 15.08 14.03 -9.99
C PRO A 103 16.06 12.88 -9.70
N GLY A 104 16.33 12.61 -8.41
CA GLY A 104 17.18 11.49 -8.00
C GLY A 104 16.66 10.12 -8.47
N MET A 105 15.34 9.93 -8.56
CA MET A 105 14.76 8.68 -9.05
C MET A 105 14.95 8.55 -10.57
N PHE A 106 14.73 9.62 -11.34
CA PHE A 106 15.03 9.60 -12.78
C PHE A 106 16.52 9.34 -13.03
N LYS A 107 17.42 9.91 -12.21
CA LYS A 107 18.85 9.65 -12.28
C LYS A 107 19.16 8.17 -12.01
N PHE A 108 18.51 7.57 -11.02
CA PHE A 108 18.66 6.14 -10.69
C PHE A 108 18.32 5.27 -11.91
N PHE A 109 17.18 5.52 -12.56
CA PHE A 109 16.75 4.79 -13.76
C PHE A 109 17.43 5.23 -15.06
N LYS A 110 18.37 6.19 -15.00
CA LYS A 110 18.98 6.83 -16.19
C LYS A 110 17.94 7.37 -17.18
N ALA A 111 16.80 7.82 -16.66
CA ALA A 111 15.67 8.32 -17.42
C ALA A 111 15.75 9.84 -17.62
N ASN A 112 15.27 10.31 -18.77
CA ASN A 112 15.23 11.72 -19.09
C ASN A 112 13.94 12.36 -18.55
N ILE A 113 14.03 13.14 -17.47
CA ILE A 113 12.90 13.84 -16.85
C ILE A 113 12.05 14.64 -17.85
N LYS A 114 12.63 15.17 -18.94
CA LYS A 114 11.88 15.95 -19.93
C LYS A 114 10.80 15.15 -20.65
N GLU A 115 10.99 13.84 -20.79
CA GLU A 115 10.03 12.92 -21.42
C GLU A 115 8.84 12.61 -20.52
N TYR A 116 9.09 12.56 -19.20
CA TYR A 116 8.11 12.09 -18.22
C TYR A 116 7.40 13.21 -17.45
N LYS A 117 7.99 14.41 -17.34
CA LYS A 117 7.50 15.46 -16.43
C LYS A 117 6.04 15.88 -16.62
N TYR A 118 5.47 15.72 -17.82
CA TYR A 118 4.08 16.07 -18.15
C TYR A 118 3.13 14.87 -18.16
N LYS A 119 3.62 13.67 -17.87
CA LYS A 119 2.78 12.48 -17.72
C LYS A 119 1.99 12.58 -16.41
N SER A 120 0.72 12.22 -16.44
CA SER A 120 -0.12 12.18 -15.24
C SER A 120 0.41 11.13 -14.28
N ASN A 121 0.22 11.35 -12.99
CA ASN A 121 0.63 10.33 -12.02
C ASN A 121 -0.38 9.18 -12.00
N CYS A 122 0.12 7.95 -11.85
CA CYS A 122 -0.69 6.84 -11.40
C CYS A 122 -1.09 7.06 -9.94
N ASN A 123 -2.16 6.40 -9.50
CA ASN A 123 -2.64 6.46 -8.13
C ASN A 123 -2.05 5.29 -7.33
N GLY A 124 -1.15 5.60 -6.41
CA GLY A 124 -0.50 4.58 -5.58
C GLY A 124 -1.47 3.88 -4.62
N ALA A 125 -2.66 4.44 -4.39
CA ALA A 125 -3.65 3.87 -3.47
C ALA A 125 -4.53 2.78 -4.12
N ALA A 126 -4.51 2.63 -5.44
CA ALA A 126 -5.34 1.67 -6.18
C ALA A 126 -4.61 1.19 -7.44
N ILE A 127 -4.12 -0.04 -7.42
CA ILE A 127 -3.24 -0.57 -8.46
C ILE A 127 -3.66 -2.00 -8.80
N GLY A 128 -3.72 -2.33 -10.09
CA GLY A 128 -4.12 -3.64 -10.59
C GLY A 128 -3.06 -4.24 -11.51
N PHE A 129 -2.84 -5.54 -11.35
CA PHE A 129 -1.87 -6.29 -12.13
C PHE A 129 -2.47 -7.63 -12.59
N ASP A 130 -2.23 -7.98 -13.84
CA ASP A 130 -2.29 -9.36 -14.29
C ASP A 130 -0.94 -10.02 -14.05
N THR A 131 -0.86 -10.82 -12.99
CA THR A 131 0.40 -11.48 -12.58
C THR A 131 0.70 -12.74 -13.39
N THR A 132 -0.23 -13.18 -14.25
CA THR A 132 0.01 -14.26 -15.22
C THR A 132 0.71 -13.76 -16.48
N ASN A 133 0.62 -12.45 -16.73
CA ASN A 133 1.34 -11.79 -17.80
C ASN A 133 2.81 -11.54 -17.41
N SER A 134 3.72 -12.32 -18.00
CA SER A 134 5.15 -12.22 -17.71
C SER A 134 5.76 -10.84 -17.99
N THR A 135 5.21 -10.07 -18.94
CA THR A 135 5.65 -8.70 -19.20
C THR A 135 5.32 -7.80 -18.02
N ILE A 136 4.10 -7.87 -17.48
CA ILE A 136 3.70 -7.08 -16.30
C ILE A 136 4.57 -7.42 -15.08
N VAL A 137 4.86 -8.70 -14.90
CA VAL A 137 5.72 -9.15 -13.80
C VAL A 137 7.15 -8.62 -13.97
N ASN A 138 7.76 -8.81 -15.14
CA ASN A 138 9.17 -8.51 -15.39
C ASN A 138 9.47 -7.02 -15.58
N ASP A 139 8.51 -6.28 -16.12
CA ASP A 139 8.71 -4.87 -16.49
C ASP A 139 8.19 -3.90 -15.43
N ILE A 140 7.22 -4.34 -14.61
CA ILE A 140 6.59 -3.47 -13.61
C ILE A 140 6.79 -4.02 -12.20
N ILE A 141 6.28 -5.20 -11.88
CA ILE A 141 6.27 -5.68 -10.48
C ILE A 141 7.69 -5.89 -9.94
N LEU A 142 8.53 -6.61 -10.67
CA LEU A 142 9.90 -6.91 -10.25
C LEU A 142 10.76 -5.64 -10.17
N PRO A 143 10.82 -4.75 -11.18
CA PRO A 143 11.59 -3.51 -11.07
C PRO A 143 11.08 -2.57 -9.98
N TRP A 144 9.76 -2.56 -9.71
CA TRP A 144 9.19 -1.79 -8.61
C TRP A 144 9.64 -2.32 -7.25
N PHE A 145 9.66 -3.64 -7.08
CA PHE A 145 10.18 -4.30 -5.88
C PHE A 145 11.69 -4.08 -5.71
N GLU A 146 12.49 -4.27 -6.76
CA GLU A 146 13.93 -4.05 -6.74
C GLU A 146 14.30 -2.60 -6.40
N CYS A 147 13.54 -1.64 -6.94
CA CYS A 147 13.65 -0.24 -6.55
C CYS A 147 13.26 -0.03 -5.08
N GLY A 148 12.19 -0.68 -4.61
CA GLY A 148 11.78 -0.65 -3.21
C GLY A 148 12.87 -1.11 -2.25
N LEU A 149 13.70 -2.08 -2.63
CA LEU A 149 14.85 -2.55 -1.85
C LEU A 149 15.99 -1.54 -1.78
N GLN A 150 16.02 -0.54 -2.68
CA GLN A 150 17.08 0.44 -2.79
C GLN A 150 16.60 1.83 -2.38
N LYS A 151 17.06 2.32 -1.22
CA LYS A 151 16.64 3.63 -0.69
C LYS A 151 16.86 4.76 -1.69
N ASP A 152 17.97 4.74 -2.42
CA ASP A 152 18.30 5.76 -3.42
C ASP A 152 17.36 5.79 -4.62
N CYS A 153 16.59 4.71 -4.84
CA CYS A 153 15.57 4.62 -5.87
C CYS A 153 14.20 5.05 -5.35
N ILE A 154 13.71 4.39 -4.29
CA ILE A 154 12.34 4.58 -3.76
C ILE A 154 12.16 5.86 -2.95
N ALA A 155 13.24 6.35 -2.32
CA ALA A 155 13.28 7.57 -1.54
C ALA A 155 14.65 8.26 -1.70
N PRO A 156 14.99 8.77 -2.91
CA PRO A 156 16.30 9.32 -3.21
C PRO A 156 16.73 10.40 -2.21
N PRO A 157 18.04 10.60 -1.96
CA PRO A 157 18.51 11.66 -1.08
C PRO A 157 17.91 13.03 -1.43
N GLY A 158 17.40 13.74 -0.42
CA GLY A 158 16.70 15.03 -0.58
C GLY A 158 15.21 14.94 -0.96
N SER A 159 14.69 13.72 -1.16
CA SER A 159 13.26 13.51 -1.37
C SER A 159 12.46 13.50 -0.06
N SER A 160 11.20 13.91 -0.15
CA SER A 160 10.22 13.85 0.93
C SER A 160 8.81 13.84 0.34
N ARG A 161 7.78 13.65 1.17
CA ARG A 161 6.38 13.76 0.74
C ARG A 161 6.00 15.12 0.15
N ALA A 162 6.84 16.15 0.33
CA ALA A 162 6.64 17.47 -0.26
C ALA A 162 7.02 17.55 -1.75
N ASN A 163 7.87 16.65 -2.25
CA ASN A 163 8.39 16.68 -3.64
C ASN A 163 8.51 15.28 -4.30
N HIS A 164 8.13 14.21 -3.60
CA HIS A 164 8.24 12.84 -4.08
C HIS A 164 7.14 11.97 -3.48
N ARG A 165 6.48 11.16 -4.32
CA ARG A 165 5.45 10.19 -3.92
C ARG A 165 6.00 8.76 -3.92
N GLN A 166 7.20 8.57 -3.36
CA GLN A 166 7.86 7.29 -3.10
C GLN A 166 7.48 6.16 -4.10
N ASP A 167 6.76 5.14 -3.65
CA ASP A 167 6.31 3.97 -4.42
C ASP A 167 5.47 4.34 -5.64
N GLN A 168 4.53 5.28 -5.50
CA GLN A 168 3.70 5.78 -6.59
C GLN A 168 4.54 6.42 -7.71
N ALA A 169 5.58 7.17 -7.37
CA ALA A 169 6.42 7.83 -8.36
C ALA A 169 7.18 6.80 -9.22
N VAL A 170 7.72 5.76 -8.56
CA VAL A 170 8.40 4.64 -9.23
C VAL A 170 7.43 3.88 -10.13
N LEU A 171 6.27 3.51 -9.59
CA LEU A 171 5.24 2.81 -10.35
C LEU A 171 4.80 3.59 -11.59
N THR A 172 4.58 4.91 -11.44
CA THR A 172 4.19 5.77 -12.56
C THR A 172 5.26 5.77 -13.65
N TYR A 173 6.54 5.89 -13.28
CA TYR A 173 7.63 5.85 -14.25
C TYR A 173 7.66 4.52 -15.01
N LEU A 174 7.62 3.40 -14.31
CA LEU A 174 7.64 2.06 -14.91
C LEU A 174 6.45 1.86 -15.85
N ALA A 175 5.25 2.26 -15.43
CA ALA A 175 4.06 2.19 -16.28
C ALA A 175 4.28 2.91 -17.62
N TYR A 176 4.72 4.18 -17.60
CA TYR A 176 4.97 4.93 -18.83
C TYR A 176 6.15 4.42 -19.65
N ALA A 177 7.22 3.96 -18.99
CA ALA A 177 8.39 3.39 -19.66
C ALA A 177 8.04 2.12 -20.44
N HIS A 178 7.01 1.39 -20.01
CA HIS A 178 6.53 0.15 -20.62
C HIS A 178 5.16 0.30 -21.33
N GLY A 179 4.82 1.52 -21.75
CA GLY A 179 3.70 1.77 -22.65
C GLY A 179 2.31 1.89 -22.01
N HIS A 180 2.21 1.79 -20.68
CA HIS A 180 0.96 1.99 -19.95
C HIS A 180 0.72 3.46 -19.61
N GLN A 181 -0.54 3.82 -19.34
CA GLN A 181 -0.94 5.18 -19.02
C GLN A 181 -1.93 5.21 -17.87
N CYS A 182 -1.85 6.27 -17.06
CA CYS A 182 -2.75 6.51 -15.94
C CYS A 182 -3.46 7.85 -16.14
N THR A 183 -4.51 7.87 -16.96
CA THR A 183 -5.21 9.09 -17.42
C THR A 183 -6.66 9.17 -16.97
N GLU A 184 -7.28 8.04 -16.65
CA GLU A 184 -8.69 7.95 -16.28
C GLU A 184 -8.93 8.34 -14.83
N HIS A 185 -10.03 9.06 -14.59
CA HIS A 185 -10.41 9.45 -13.24
C HIS A 185 -10.91 8.24 -12.45
N ILE A 186 -10.62 8.22 -11.15
CA ILE A 186 -11.01 7.11 -10.27
C ILE A 186 -12.52 6.83 -10.24
N HIS A 187 -13.34 7.88 -10.40
CA HIS A 187 -14.80 7.77 -10.44
C HIS A 187 -15.32 6.93 -11.62
N ASN A 188 -14.55 6.82 -12.70
CA ASN A 188 -14.93 6.00 -13.85
C ASN A 188 -14.89 4.49 -13.52
N PHE A 189 -14.31 4.12 -12.38
CA PHE A 189 -14.17 2.73 -11.94
C PHE A 189 -15.06 2.40 -10.74
N ASN A 190 -16.00 3.25 -10.32
CA ASN A 190 -16.83 3.02 -9.13
C ASN A 190 -16.02 2.74 -7.86
N LEU A 191 -14.87 3.42 -7.74
CA LEU A 191 -13.94 3.34 -6.63
C LEU A 191 -13.84 4.71 -5.94
N GLN A 192 -13.79 4.71 -4.62
CA GLN A 192 -13.58 5.91 -3.81
C GLN A 192 -12.27 5.78 -3.01
N THR A 193 -11.43 6.81 -3.03
CA THR A 193 -10.20 6.90 -2.21
C THR A 193 -10.36 7.90 -1.07
N HIS A 194 -9.45 7.81 -0.09
CA HIS A 194 -9.35 8.73 1.04
C HIS A 194 -10.63 8.81 1.90
N ARG A 195 -11.34 7.69 2.03
CA ARG A 195 -12.56 7.54 2.83
C ARG A 195 -12.28 7.36 4.32
N ASP A 196 -11.02 7.25 4.70
CA ASP A 196 -10.55 7.27 6.08
C ASP A 196 -10.98 8.56 6.82
N VAL A 197 -11.14 9.69 6.12
CA VAL A 197 -11.63 10.95 6.69
C VAL A 197 -13.05 10.87 7.27
N ALA A 198 -13.89 10.00 6.71
CA ALA A 198 -15.29 9.79 7.12
C ALA A 198 -15.49 8.46 7.86
N CYS A 199 -14.42 7.66 8.02
CA CYS A 199 -14.51 6.31 8.56
C CYS A 199 -15.19 6.27 9.93
N ARG A 200 -14.78 7.15 10.87
CA ARG A 200 -15.38 7.18 12.21
C ARG A 200 -16.89 7.44 12.17
N SER A 201 -17.34 8.43 11.42
CA SER A 201 -18.78 8.74 11.28
C SER A 201 -19.55 7.59 10.66
N THR A 202 -19.00 6.94 9.63
CA THR A 202 -19.65 5.80 8.98
C THR A 202 -19.76 4.60 9.91
N LEU A 203 -18.72 4.31 10.70
CA LEU A 203 -18.76 3.23 11.68
C LEU A 203 -19.78 3.53 12.80
N MET A 204 -19.84 4.76 13.30
CA MET A 204 -20.85 5.15 14.30
C MET A 204 -22.29 5.03 13.76
N GLU A 205 -22.50 5.33 12.49
CA GLU A 205 -23.82 5.14 11.85
C GLU A 205 -24.20 3.65 11.78
N LEU A 206 -23.25 2.77 11.43
CA LEU A 206 -23.47 1.32 11.44
C LEU A 206 -23.75 0.80 12.86
N ASP A 207 -23.05 1.34 13.86
CA ASP A 207 -23.23 0.99 15.27
C ASP A 207 -24.64 1.34 15.76
N LEU A 208 -25.13 2.54 15.46
CA LEU A 208 -26.52 2.95 15.77
C LEU A 208 -27.57 2.07 15.11
N GLN A 209 -27.23 1.42 13.98
CA GLN A 209 -28.10 0.49 13.27
C GLN A 209 -27.95 -0.97 13.76
N ASN A 210 -27.10 -1.23 14.76
CA ASN A 210 -26.70 -2.57 15.22
C ASN A 210 -26.12 -3.44 14.08
N LYS A 211 -25.43 -2.81 13.13
CA LYS A 211 -24.77 -3.47 11.99
C LYS A 211 -23.25 -3.48 12.11
N LEU A 212 -22.69 -2.75 13.08
CA LEU A 212 -21.26 -2.77 13.33
C LEU A 212 -20.91 -3.98 14.20
N HIS A 213 -19.92 -4.74 13.78
CA HIS A 213 -19.34 -5.77 14.62
C HIS A 213 -18.20 -5.20 15.47
N HIS A 214 -18.06 -5.71 16.69
CA HIS A 214 -17.08 -5.24 17.67
C HIS A 214 -16.09 -6.38 18.04
N PRO A 215 -14.82 -6.05 18.36
CA PRO A 215 -14.27 -4.68 18.44
C PRO A 215 -14.05 -4.04 17.06
N SER A 216 -14.21 -2.73 16.99
CA SER A 216 -14.02 -1.88 15.82
C SER A 216 -13.10 -0.70 16.13
N ALA A 217 -12.69 0.04 15.10
CA ALA A 217 -11.82 1.21 15.24
C ALA A 217 -12.43 2.34 16.07
N ILE A 218 -13.75 2.34 16.31
CA ILE A 218 -14.41 3.32 17.19
C ILE A 218 -14.29 2.97 18.68
N ASP A 219 -14.01 1.71 19.02
CA ASP A 219 -13.90 1.21 20.40
C ASP A 219 -12.53 1.47 21.03
N SER A 220 -11.57 1.91 20.22
CA SER A 220 -10.22 2.23 20.65
C SER A 220 -9.89 3.71 20.40
N PRO A 221 -8.97 4.29 21.18
CA PRO A 221 -8.44 5.62 20.88
C PRO A 221 -7.86 5.67 19.46
N LYS A 222 -7.97 6.84 18.83
CA LYS A 222 -7.39 7.07 17.51
C LYS A 222 -5.87 6.89 17.59
N TRP A 223 -5.29 6.20 16.61
CA TRP A 223 -3.83 6.12 16.47
C TRP A 223 -3.24 7.49 16.13
N GLU A 224 -2.28 7.94 16.94
CA GLU A 224 -1.58 9.21 16.78
C GLU A 224 -0.09 9.01 16.51
N ARG A 225 0.59 10.10 16.13
CA ARG A 225 2.04 10.09 15.91
C ARG A 225 2.82 9.62 17.14
N ALA A 226 2.33 9.94 18.35
CA ALA A 226 2.94 9.48 19.60
C ALA A 226 2.93 7.94 19.70
N ASN A 227 1.86 7.28 19.25
CA ASN A 227 1.78 5.82 19.23
C ASN A 227 2.77 5.21 18.23
N THR A 228 3.01 5.86 17.09
CA THR A 228 4.07 5.42 16.16
C THR A 228 5.46 5.50 16.78
N ILE A 229 5.74 6.55 17.56
CA ILE A 229 7.00 6.68 18.30
C ILE A 229 7.12 5.61 19.38
N GLU A 230 6.03 5.31 20.08
CA GLU A 230 5.99 4.24 21.07
C GLU A 230 6.21 2.85 20.43
N LEU A 231 5.57 2.58 19.29
CA LEU A 231 5.77 1.36 18.50
C LEU A 231 7.23 1.18 18.07
N TYR A 232 7.93 2.26 17.75
CA TYR A 232 9.37 2.21 17.44
C TYR A 232 10.20 1.69 18.63
N ASN A 233 9.82 2.07 19.86
CA ASN A 233 10.50 1.64 21.08
C ASN A 233 10.03 0.26 21.58
N HIS A 234 8.94 -0.25 21.00
CA HIS A 234 8.32 -1.54 21.32
C HIS A 234 8.07 -2.36 20.04
N PRO A 235 9.13 -2.77 19.32
CA PRO A 235 9.00 -3.55 18.09
C PRO A 235 8.26 -4.88 18.28
N GLU A 236 8.23 -5.43 19.50
CA GLU A 236 7.46 -6.63 19.86
C GLU A 236 5.95 -6.46 19.63
N TRP A 237 5.41 -5.23 19.69
CA TRP A 237 3.98 -4.97 19.50
C TRP A 237 3.50 -5.10 18.05
N LYS A 238 4.42 -5.29 17.11
CA LYS A 238 4.10 -5.57 15.70
C LYS A 238 3.55 -6.98 15.48
N TYR A 239 3.68 -7.87 16.48
CA TYR A 239 3.36 -9.28 16.36
C TYR A 239 2.36 -9.73 17.44
N PRO A 240 1.56 -10.78 17.17
CA PRO A 240 0.88 -11.53 18.21
C PRO A 240 1.87 -12.01 19.28
N GLU A 241 1.44 -12.10 20.55
CA GLU A 241 2.32 -12.42 21.69
C GLU A 241 3.06 -13.75 21.52
N ASP A 242 2.43 -14.74 20.90
CA ASP A 242 2.98 -16.07 20.62
C ASP A 242 3.88 -16.11 19.36
N GLN A 243 3.84 -15.06 18.52
CA GLN A 243 4.54 -14.99 17.23
C GLN A 243 5.66 -13.94 17.18
N VAL A 244 6.02 -13.33 18.31
CA VAL A 244 7.15 -12.38 18.37
C VAL A 244 8.46 -13.08 17.95
N PRO A 245 9.22 -12.57 16.96
CA PRO A 245 10.51 -13.12 16.56
C PRO A 245 11.53 -13.15 17.69
N VAL A 246 12.36 -14.20 17.75
CA VAL A 246 13.29 -14.46 18.87
C VAL A 246 14.26 -13.30 19.11
N ASN A 247 14.74 -12.69 18.03
CA ASN A 247 15.63 -11.54 18.01
C ASN A 247 14.97 -10.21 18.45
N ILE A 248 13.63 -10.15 18.52
CA ILE A 248 12.86 -9.00 19.01
C ILE A 248 12.38 -9.21 20.46
N ARG A 249 12.24 -10.46 20.92
CA ARG A 249 11.77 -10.77 22.28
C ARG A 249 12.67 -10.09 23.33
N LYS A 250 12.08 -9.19 24.13
CA LYS A 250 12.74 -8.69 25.33
C LYS A 250 12.97 -9.87 26.29
N PRO A 251 14.13 -9.97 26.96
CA PRO A 251 14.32 -10.96 28.00
C PRO A 251 13.21 -10.78 29.04
N SER A 252 12.51 -11.86 29.38
CA SER A 252 11.48 -11.84 30.40
C SER A 252 12.12 -11.38 31.70
N ILE A 253 11.74 -10.18 32.18
CA ILE A 253 12.06 -9.75 33.54
C ILE A 253 11.28 -10.71 34.44
N PRO A 254 11.95 -11.53 35.27
CA PRO A 254 11.25 -12.37 36.23
C PRO A 254 10.43 -11.46 37.15
N LEU A 255 9.14 -11.74 37.28
CA LEU A 255 8.27 -11.16 38.31
C LEU A 255 8.78 -11.54 39.71
#